data_AF-A0A0Q4XIS2-F1
#
_entry.id   AF-A0A0Q4XIS2-F1
#
_cell.length_a   1.000
_cell.length_b   1.000
_cell.length_c   1.000
_cell.angle_alpha   90.00
_cell.angle_beta   90.00
_cell.angle_gamma   90.00
#
_symmetry.space_group_name_H-M   'P 1'
#
loop_
_entity.id
_entity.type
_entity.pdbx_description
1 polymer ?
#
loop_
_entity_poly.entity_id
_entity_poly.type
_entity_poly.pdbx_seq_one_letter_code
_entity_poly.pdbx_strand_id
1 'polypeptide(L)'
;MEAVAREVPPSPPTEADVTEPSTDNLVFRFWQLSGSQMRDIALELGLITKADLKVPPHQRYHSALKLAREKGLLVELAKEIEKREKCA
;
A
#
# COMPACT_ATOMS: atom_id res chain seq x y z
N MET A 1 32.96 17.38 40.39
CA MET A 1 31.52 17.63 40.22
C MET A 1 31.25 17.50 38.74
N GLU A 2 30.85 16.32 38.28
CA GLU A 2 30.40 16.14 36.89
C GLU A 2 28.92 15.82 36.95
N ALA A 3 28.14 16.71 36.36
CA ALA A 3 26.69 16.70 36.43
C ALA A 3 26.11 15.58 35.57
N VAL A 4 25.17 14.87 36.18
CA VAL A 4 24.27 13.87 35.58
C VAL A 4 23.60 14.45 34.33
N ALA A 5 23.97 13.93 33.15
CA ALA A 5 23.16 14.08 31.95
C ALA A 5 22.07 12.99 31.98
N ARG A 6 20.86 13.44 32.31
CA ARG A 6 19.64 12.65 32.38
C ARG A 6 19.34 12.00 31.03
N GLU A 7 19.02 10.70 31.06
CA GLU A 7 18.35 10.01 29.98
C GLU A 7 17.11 10.80 29.52
N VAL A 8 16.98 11.00 28.21
CA VAL A 8 15.71 11.33 27.58
C VAL A 8 15.29 10.06 26.84
N PRO A 9 14.24 9.34 27.28
CA PRO A 9 13.72 8.22 26.51
C PRO A 9 13.15 8.76 25.18
N PRO A 10 13.31 8.06 24.05
CA PRO A 10 12.59 8.43 22.84
C PRO A 10 11.10 8.28 23.13
N SER A 11 10.38 9.40 23.08
CA SER A 11 8.92 9.44 23.13
C SER A 11 8.37 8.44 22.09
N PRO A 12 7.42 7.56 22.45
CA PRO A 12 6.73 6.78 21.44
C PRO A 12 5.96 7.76 20.56
N PRO A 13 6.01 7.67 19.22
CA PRO A 13 5.12 8.43 18.38
C PRO A 13 3.69 7.94 18.67
N THR A 14 3.03 8.69 19.54
CA THR A 14 1.59 8.72 19.71
C THR A 14 1.04 9.58 18.57
N GLU A 15 -0.21 9.32 18.23
CA GLU A 15 -1.04 10.05 17.26
C GLU A 15 -0.99 9.43 15.87
N ALA A 16 -2.11 8.77 15.55
CA ALA A 16 -2.45 8.25 14.25
C ALA A 16 -2.35 9.36 13.22
N ASP A 17 -1.20 9.41 12.59
CA ASP A 17 -0.92 10.19 11.40
C ASP A 17 -1.87 9.69 10.31
N VAL A 18 -3.01 10.35 10.17
CA VAL A 18 -3.81 10.29 8.95
C VAL A 18 -3.10 11.19 7.93
N THR A 19 -1.79 10.98 7.70
CA THR A 19 -1.21 11.57 6.48
C THR A 19 -1.74 10.79 5.30
N GLU A 20 -1.82 11.50 4.19
CA GLU A 20 -2.23 10.95 2.92
C GLU A 20 -1.59 9.58 2.67
N PRO A 21 -2.36 8.63 2.12
CA PRO A 21 -1.94 7.26 1.99
C PRO A 21 -0.63 7.23 1.20
N SER A 22 0.43 6.76 1.86
CA SER A 22 1.77 6.96 1.33
C SER A 22 1.94 6.12 0.08
N THR A 23 2.16 6.77 -1.07
CA THR A 23 2.48 6.10 -2.33
C THR A 23 3.92 5.59 -2.36
N ASP A 24 4.70 5.90 -1.33
CA ASP A 24 6.04 5.35 -1.14
C ASP A 24 5.97 3.84 -0.83
N ASN A 25 6.88 3.06 -1.43
CA ASN A 25 6.88 1.59 -1.34
C ASN A 25 5.55 0.89 -1.71
N LEU A 26 4.64 1.57 -2.40
CA LEU A 26 3.31 1.08 -2.74
C LEU A 26 3.35 -0.24 -3.51
N VAL A 27 4.27 -0.36 -4.48
CA VAL A 27 4.46 -1.58 -5.25
C VAL A 27 4.80 -2.74 -4.31
N PHE A 28 5.77 -2.55 -3.41
CA PHE A 28 6.18 -3.57 -2.46
C PHE A 28 5.02 -3.99 -1.54
N ARG A 29 4.30 -3.03 -0.95
CA ARG A 29 3.14 -3.28 -0.09
C ARG A 29 2.03 -4.03 -0.83
N PHE A 30 1.76 -3.65 -2.08
CA PHE A 30 0.80 -4.35 -2.92
C PHE A 30 1.18 -5.84 -3.10
N TRP A 31 2.45 -6.16 -3.29
CA TRP A 31 2.93 -7.54 -3.38
C TRP A 31 2.90 -8.31 -2.06
N GLN A 32 2.83 -7.64 -0.91
CA GLN A 32 2.66 -8.30 0.40
C GLN A 32 1.21 -8.76 0.63
N LEU A 33 0.25 -8.22 -0.12
CA LEU A 33 -1.15 -8.64 -0.03
C LEU A 33 -1.35 -10.06 -0.58
N SER A 34 -2.38 -10.74 -0.08
CA SER A 34 -2.79 -12.02 -0.63
C SER A 34 -3.28 -11.88 -2.07
N GLY A 35 -3.15 -12.95 -2.87
CA GLY A 35 -3.60 -12.96 -4.27
C GLY A 35 -5.09 -12.62 -4.45
N SER A 36 -5.93 -12.88 -3.44
CA SER A 36 -7.34 -12.46 -3.42
C SER A 36 -7.48 -10.96 -3.19
N GLN A 37 -6.80 -10.40 -2.20
CA GLN A 37 -6.80 -8.96 -1.93
C GLN A 37 -6.30 -8.15 -3.13
N MET A 38 -5.16 -8.55 -3.73
CA MET A 38 -4.64 -7.88 -4.93
C MET A 38 -5.65 -7.86 -6.08
N ARG A 39 -6.36 -8.98 -6.28
CA ARG A 39 -7.38 -9.11 -7.33
C ARG A 39 -8.58 -8.22 -7.07
N ASP A 40 -9.10 -8.20 -5.85
CA ASP A 40 -10.25 -7.36 -5.49
C ASP A 40 -9.91 -5.89 -5.69
N ILE A 41 -8.77 -5.42 -5.14
CA ILE A 41 -8.34 -4.02 -5.28
C ILE A 41 -8.18 -3.64 -6.75
N ALA A 42 -7.54 -4.51 -7.54
CA ALA A 42 -7.33 -4.25 -8.96
C ALA A 42 -8.65 -4.26 -9.77
N LEU A 43 -9.65 -5.05 -9.37
CA LEU A 43 -10.99 -5.03 -9.98
C LEU A 43 -11.80 -3.80 -9.54
N GLU A 44 -11.76 -3.45 -8.26
CA GLU A 44 -12.45 -2.29 -7.67
C GLU A 44 -11.97 -0.99 -8.32
N LEU A 45 -10.66 -0.85 -8.52
CA LEU A 45 -10.05 0.31 -9.17
C LEU A 45 -10.09 0.25 -10.71
N GLY A 46 -10.67 -0.81 -11.29
CA GLY A 46 -10.75 -0.98 -12.74
C GLY A 46 -9.38 -1.02 -13.42
N LEU A 47 -8.37 -1.56 -12.73
CA LEU A 47 -7.00 -1.77 -13.22
C LEU A 47 -6.85 -3.08 -13.98
N ILE A 48 -7.69 -4.07 -13.67
CA ILE A 48 -7.79 -5.34 -14.38
C ILE A 48 -9.26 -5.63 -14.70
N THR A 49 -9.49 -6.45 -15.71
CA THR A 49 -10.82 -6.96 -16.05
C THR A 49 -10.89 -8.47 -15.88
N LYS A 50 -12.10 -9.05 -15.99
CA LYS A 50 -12.26 -10.51 -15.98
C LYS A 50 -11.48 -11.22 -17.09
N ALA A 51 -11.18 -10.53 -18.20
CA ALA A 51 -10.35 -11.08 -19.27
C ALA A 51 -8.87 -11.21 -18.85
N ASP A 52 -8.38 -10.26 -18.06
CA ASP A 52 -7.00 -10.25 -17.53
C ASP A 52 -6.75 -11.35 -16.49
N LEU A 53 -7.80 -12.01 -15.99
CA LEU A 53 -7.69 -13.19 -15.12
C LEU A 53 -7.05 -14.39 -15.83
N LYS A 54 -6.96 -14.38 -17.16
CA LYS A 54 -6.22 -15.39 -17.94
C LYS A 54 -4.71 -15.14 -17.96
N VAL A 55 -4.28 -13.91 -17.71
CA VAL A 55 -2.86 -13.51 -17.68
C VAL A 55 -2.22 -14.02 -16.38
N PRO A 56 -0.95 -14.47 -16.39
CA PRO A 56 -0.25 -14.84 -15.17
C PRO A 56 -0.26 -13.73 -14.12
N PRO A 57 -0.33 -14.06 -12.81
CA PRO A 57 -0.44 -13.06 -11.74
C PRO A 57 0.65 -11.98 -11.79
N HIS A 58 1.89 -12.39 -12.07
CA HIS A 58 3.02 -11.47 -12.10
C HIS A 58 2.82 -10.37 -13.16
N GLN A 59 2.46 -10.75 -14.38
CA GLN A 59 2.31 -9.84 -15.52
C GLN A 59 1.02 -9.03 -15.42
N ARG A 60 -0.05 -9.66 -14.90
CA ARG A 60 -1.34 -9.02 -14.65
C ARG A 60 -1.17 -7.82 -13.71
N TYR A 61 -0.57 -8.03 -12.55
CA TYR A 61 -0.45 -6.98 -11.54
C TYR A 61 0.62 -5.95 -11.90
N HIS A 62 1.69 -6.34 -12.59
CA HIS A 62 2.63 -5.37 -13.15
C HIS A 62 1.93 -4.40 -14.12
N SER A 63 1.07 -4.91 -14.99
CA SER A 63 0.28 -4.09 -15.92
C SER A 63 -0.76 -3.23 -15.18
N ALA A 64 -1.40 -3.79 -14.15
CA ALA A 64 -2.35 -3.07 -13.30
C ALA A 64 -1.71 -1.87 -12.58
N LEU A 65 -0.52 -2.05 -12.01
CA LEU A 65 0.24 -0.98 -11.34
C LEU A 65 0.66 0.13 -12.32
N LYS A 66 1.06 -0.26 -13.54
CA LYS A 66 1.36 0.70 -14.60
C LYS A 66 0.12 1.51 -14.98
N LEU A 67 -1.02 0.85 -15.18
CA LEU A 67 -2.31 1.50 -15.45
C LEU A 67 -2.74 2.41 -14.30
N ALA A 68 -2.51 2.01 -13.04
CA ALA A 68 -2.83 2.85 -11.88
C ALA A 68 -2.02 4.15 -11.91
N ARG A 69 -0.75 4.08 -12.28
CA ARG A 69 0.09 5.27 -12.47
C ARG A 69 -0.41 6.14 -13.61
N GLU A 70 -0.73 5.55 -14.76
CA GLU A 70 -1.22 6.28 -15.95
C GLU A 70 -2.57 6.96 -15.70
N LYS A 71 -3.43 6.36 -14.88
CA LYS A 71 -4.73 6.90 -14.48
C LYS A 71 -4.68 7.82 -13.25
N GLY A 72 -3.51 7.99 -12.62
CA GLY A 72 -3.39 8.77 -11.37
C GLY A 72 -4.09 8.12 -10.16
N LEU A 73 -4.37 6.82 -10.22
CA LEU A 73 -5.05 6.05 -9.16
C LEU A 73 -4.10 5.53 -8.09
N LEU A 74 -2.84 5.96 -8.07
CA LEU A 74 -1.85 5.49 -7.09
C LEU A 74 -2.25 5.81 -5.64
N VAL A 75 -2.87 6.98 -5.42
CA VAL A 75 -3.36 7.40 -4.11
C VAL A 75 -4.54 6.52 -3.67
N GLU A 76 -5.49 6.24 -4.56
CA GLU A 76 -6.62 5.35 -4.25
C GLU A 76 -6.17 3.91 -4.02
N LEU A 77 -5.21 3.44 -4.81
CA LEU A 77 -4.55 2.15 -4.60
C LEU A 77 -3.87 2.09 -3.23
N ALA A 78 -3.20 3.17 -2.81
CA ALA A 78 -2.58 3.26 -1.49
C ALA A 78 -3.63 3.15 -0.36
N LYS A 79 -4.78 3.85 -0.48
CA LYS A 79 -5.88 3.76 0.49
C LYS A 79 -6.41 2.34 0.62
N GLU A 80 -6.64 1.68 -0.52
CA GLU A 80 -7.16 0.31 -0.51
C GLU A 80 -6.17 -0.67 0.12
N ILE A 81 -4.88 -0.57 -0.22
CA ILE A 81 -3.83 -1.36 0.41
C ILE A 81 -3.82 -1.15 1.94
N GLU A 82 -3.84 0.11 2.40
CA GLU A 82 -3.84 0.45 3.82
C GLU A 82 -5.03 -0.12 4.59
N LYS A 83 -6.23 -0.06 4.00
CA LYS A 83 -7.42 -0.67 4.59
C LYS A 83 -7.24 -2.17 4.76
N ARG A 84 -6.65 -2.84 3.76
CA ARG A 84 -6.48 -4.29 3.75
C ARG A 84 -5.35 -4.75 4.67
N GLU A 85 -4.31 -3.93 4.86
CA GLU A 85 -3.25 -4.17 5.84
C GLU A 85 -3.75 -4.03 7.29
N LYS A 86 -4.65 -3.07 7.57
CA LYS A 86 -5.20 -2.85 8.92
C LYS A 86 -6.25 -3.88 9.34
N CYS A 87 -6.85 -4.59 8.39
CA CYS A 87 -7.85 -5.65 8.63
C CYS A 87 -7.30 -7.07 8.42
N ALA A 88 -5.98 -7.23 8.19
CA ALA A 88 -5.31 -8.52 8.02
C ALA A 88 -4.83 -9.13 9.34
#